data_AF-A0A8T2VFD5-F1
#
_entry.id   AF-A0A8T2VFD5-F1
#
_cell.length_a   1.000
_cell.length_b   1.000
_cell.length_c   1.000
_cell.angle_alpha   90.00
_cell.angle_beta   90.00
_cell.angle_gamma   90.00
#
_symmetry.space_group_name_H-M   'P 1'
#
loop_
_entity.id
_entity.type
_entity.pdbx_description
1 polymer ?
#
loop_
_entity_poly.entity_id
_entity_poly.type
_entity_poly.pdbx_seq_one_letter_code
_entity_poly.pdbx_strand_id
1 'polypeptide(L)'
;MTADLLAPLQFIGGSGGSQHKVKGWERGQRIRKIEVFVGGSQIKAIRLWLTGDGDYQEFGRPGDHPSKEFTFQDDEQVTSMSLWGNGVGTRAGAIKFKTSLNRTFDYGMTGRSRKKEYKVDVGSGIMVGAIYNAGEDIDAQGYYFLSSSVLNGHLGSLKYGSLNGRVEPETLDSFAQTNRSSGPVSWTFSGEKEVILSKKWTSSTEQSFKVTEIAGAEVPSFSLQSSFEWETRQTSSYDRETTERKTLSWSNSGQLRTNESISLTAITRKGTLSVPYTATVTINLTNGSRFEFLESGTFTGIAYTSVEIQNT
;
A
#
# COMPACT_ATOMS: atom_id res chain seq x y z
N MET A 1 -16.26 -0.21 -27.35
CA MET A 1 -16.46 0.87 -26.37
C MET A 1 -15.47 0.63 -25.23
N THR A 2 -14.58 1.57 -24.95
CA THR A 2 -13.73 1.53 -23.74
C THR A 2 -14.64 1.72 -22.53
N ALA A 3 -14.57 0.82 -21.55
CA ALA A 3 -15.36 0.95 -20.33
C ALA A 3 -14.92 2.18 -19.53
N ASP A 4 -15.87 2.96 -19.02
CA ASP A 4 -15.58 4.15 -18.22
C ASP A 4 -15.03 3.76 -16.84
N LEU A 5 -14.02 4.49 -16.36
CA LEU A 5 -13.42 4.29 -15.04
C LEU A 5 -14.37 4.63 -13.89
N LEU A 6 -15.15 5.69 -14.06
CA LEU A 6 -16.01 6.25 -13.02
C LEU A 6 -17.48 5.99 -13.36
N ALA A 7 -18.29 5.73 -12.33
CA ALA A 7 -19.74 5.69 -12.47
C ALA A 7 -20.27 7.07 -12.92
N PRO A 8 -21.44 7.13 -13.58
CA PRO A 8 -22.03 8.40 -14.00
C PRO A 8 -22.17 9.40 -12.85
N LEU A 9 -21.60 10.59 -13.02
CA LEU A 9 -21.62 11.62 -12.00
C LEU A 9 -23.02 12.25 -11.90
N GLN A 10 -23.61 12.17 -10.71
CA GLN A 10 -24.82 12.92 -10.36
C GLN A 10 -24.45 14.18 -9.57
N PHE A 11 -24.50 15.35 -10.21
CA PHE A 11 -24.17 16.64 -9.60
C PHE A 11 -25.43 17.44 -9.25
N ILE A 12 -25.67 17.71 -7.97
CA ILE A 12 -26.93 18.23 -7.44
C ILE A 12 -26.71 19.52 -6.63
N GLY A 13 -27.48 20.56 -6.95
CA GLY A 13 -27.47 21.83 -6.23
C GLY A 13 -27.85 23.01 -7.13
N GLY A 14 -27.25 24.17 -6.87
CA GLY A 14 -27.33 25.38 -7.68
C GLY A 14 -26.08 25.64 -8.51
N SER A 15 -26.06 26.78 -9.20
CA SER A 15 -25.00 27.19 -10.12
C SER A 15 -24.00 28.19 -9.54
N GLY A 16 -24.14 28.58 -8.27
CA GLY A 16 -23.22 29.48 -7.58
C GLY A 16 -21.92 28.77 -7.17
N GLY A 17 -21.05 29.50 -6.47
CA GLY A 17 -19.81 28.98 -5.90
C GLY A 17 -18.69 28.73 -6.93
N SER A 18 -17.49 28.47 -6.42
CA SER A 18 -16.34 28.03 -7.23
C SER A 18 -16.29 26.51 -7.28
N GLN A 19 -15.88 25.97 -8.43
CA GLN A 19 -15.78 24.52 -8.60
C GLN A 19 -14.50 23.97 -7.96
N HIS A 20 -14.65 22.93 -7.16
CA HIS A 20 -13.57 22.17 -6.54
C HIS A 20 -13.70 20.68 -6.91
N LYS A 21 -12.59 20.04 -7.28
CA LYS A 21 -12.54 18.62 -7.62
C LYS A 21 -11.53 17.91 -6.73
N VAL A 22 -12.00 16.91 -6.01
CA VAL A 22 -11.19 15.97 -5.25
C VAL A 22 -11.09 14.69 -6.07
N LYS A 23 -9.88 14.39 -6.55
CA LYS A 23 -9.63 13.26 -7.46
C LYS A 23 -8.70 12.23 -6.84
N GLY A 24 -9.18 11.53 -5.82
CA GLY A 24 -8.37 10.56 -5.08
C GLY A 24 -7.78 9.45 -5.96
N TRP A 25 -8.49 9.03 -7.01
CA TRP A 25 -8.00 7.98 -7.93
C TRP A 25 -6.70 8.33 -8.65
N GLU A 26 -6.38 9.63 -8.87
CA GLU A 26 -5.11 10.06 -9.48
C GLU A 26 -3.89 9.76 -8.59
N ARG A 27 -4.13 9.42 -7.32
CA ARG A 27 -3.12 9.09 -6.30
C ARG A 27 -3.39 7.77 -5.58
N GLY A 28 -4.32 6.95 -6.09
CA GLY A 28 -4.70 5.71 -5.41
C GLY A 28 -5.36 5.93 -4.05
N GLN A 29 -6.15 6.99 -3.91
CA GLN A 29 -6.83 7.34 -2.67
C GLN A 29 -8.35 7.19 -2.78
N ARG A 30 -8.97 6.82 -1.66
CA ARG A 30 -10.43 6.81 -1.48
C ARG A 30 -10.85 7.74 -0.34
N ILE A 31 -12.11 8.16 -0.30
CA ILE A 31 -12.64 8.93 0.83
C ILE A 31 -12.73 8.00 2.04
N ARG A 32 -12.00 8.33 3.12
CA ARG A 32 -12.01 7.56 4.39
C ARG A 32 -12.98 8.14 5.42
N LYS A 33 -13.20 9.45 5.38
CA LYS A 33 -14.07 10.16 6.31
C LYS A 33 -14.73 11.34 5.62
N ILE A 34 -15.99 11.56 5.95
CA ILE A 34 -16.75 12.76 5.60
C ILE A 34 -17.32 13.38 6.85
N GLU A 35 -17.26 14.71 6.95
CA GLU A 35 -17.99 15.50 7.93
C GLU A 35 -18.80 16.55 7.19
N VAL A 36 -20.09 16.65 7.52
CA VAL A 36 -21.04 17.54 6.84
C VAL A 36 -21.62 18.50 7.86
N PHE A 37 -21.51 19.80 7.58
CA PHE A 37 -22.08 20.89 8.36
C PHE A 37 -23.38 21.35 7.70
N VAL A 38 -24.42 21.65 8.47
CA VAL A 38 -25.74 22.02 7.92
C VAL A 38 -26.28 23.31 8.51
N GLY A 39 -26.93 24.10 7.66
CA GLY A 39 -27.72 25.27 8.06
C GLY A 39 -29.22 24.99 7.92
N GLY A 40 -30.03 26.04 8.14
CA GLY A 40 -31.47 25.93 8.01
C GLY A 40 -31.94 25.56 6.60
N SER A 41 -31.20 25.94 5.55
CA SER A 41 -31.63 25.75 4.15
C SER A 41 -30.57 25.19 3.21
N GLN A 42 -29.46 24.68 3.74
CA GLN A 42 -28.32 24.23 2.94
C GLN A 42 -27.39 23.29 3.71
N ILE A 43 -26.56 22.57 2.98
CA ILE A 43 -25.26 22.10 3.49
C ILE A 43 -24.32 23.31 3.51
N LYS A 44 -23.73 23.57 4.69
CA LYS A 44 -22.86 24.72 4.94
C LYS A 44 -21.43 24.46 4.51
N ALA A 45 -20.90 23.34 4.92
CA ALA A 45 -19.55 22.94 4.59
C ALA A 45 -19.44 21.41 4.57
N ILE A 46 -18.42 20.92 3.88
CA ILE A 46 -18.03 19.52 3.90
C ILE A 46 -16.54 19.46 4.13
N ARG A 47 -16.13 18.60 5.07
CA ARG A 47 -14.74 18.17 5.22
C ARG A 47 -14.59 16.74 4.72
N LEU A 48 -13.55 16.49 3.95
CA LEU A 48 -13.20 15.17 3.45
C LEU A 48 -11.78 14.80 3.88
N TRP A 49 -11.62 13.57 4.32
CA TRP A 49 -10.31 12.95 4.48
C TRP A 49 -10.17 11.84 3.45
N LEU A 50 -9.04 11.82 2.77
CA LEU A 50 -8.65 10.72 1.89
C LEU A 50 -7.79 9.70 2.66
N THR A 51 -7.75 8.47 2.17
CA THR A 51 -6.80 7.46 2.65
C THR A 51 -5.36 7.91 2.40
N GLY A 52 -4.48 7.68 3.37
CA GLY A 52 -3.07 8.09 3.30
C GLY A 52 -2.81 9.58 3.59
N ASP A 53 -3.84 10.43 3.60
CA ASP A 53 -3.69 11.84 3.98
C ASP A 53 -3.89 12.05 5.49
N GLY A 54 -3.05 12.90 6.08
CA GLY A 54 -3.13 13.29 7.49
C GLY A 54 -4.22 14.31 7.80
N ASP A 55 -4.58 15.18 6.85
CA ASP A 55 -5.46 16.33 7.06
C ASP A 55 -6.74 16.28 6.20
N TYR A 56 -7.70 17.15 6.50
CA TYR A 56 -8.93 17.31 5.72
C TYR A 56 -8.81 18.35 4.62
N GLN A 57 -9.64 18.18 3.60
CA GLN A 57 -9.99 19.23 2.66
C GLN A 57 -11.36 19.80 3.05
N GLU A 58 -11.47 21.11 3.23
CA GLU A 58 -12.69 21.82 3.59
C GLU A 58 -13.27 22.60 2.41
N PHE A 59 -14.58 22.49 2.22
CA PHE A 59 -15.33 23.23 1.21
C PHE A 59 -16.53 23.90 1.86
N GLY A 60 -16.81 25.16 1.52
CA GLY A 60 -17.81 25.97 2.22
C GLY A 60 -17.23 26.63 3.47
N ARG A 61 -18.09 27.20 4.34
CA ARG A 61 -17.67 27.74 5.63
C ARG A 61 -18.47 27.13 6.79
N PRO A 62 -17.84 26.34 7.68
CA PRO A 62 -18.55 25.63 8.73
C PRO A 62 -19.12 26.56 9.80
N GLY A 63 -18.38 27.60 10.23
CA GLY A 63 -18.78 28.43 11.37
C GLY A 63 -19.11 27.59 12.61
N ASP A 64 -20.12 27.99 13.38
CA ASP A 64 -20.65 27.24 14.54
C ASP A 64 -21.80 26.30 14.16
N HIS A 65 -21.93 25.93 12.88
CA HIS A 65 -23.03 25.10 12.41
C HIS A 65 -22.92 23.64 12.88
N PRO A 66 -24.04 22.96 13.16
CA PRO A 66 -24.02 21.58 13.59
C PRO A 66 -23.48 20.66 12.50
N SER A 67 -22.59 19.74 12.86
CA SER A 67 -22.00 18.77 11.96
C SER A 67 -22.36 17.33 12.31
N LYS A 68 -22.19 16.45 11.33
CA LYS A 68 -22.24 15.00 11.52
C LYS A 68 -21.15 14.36 10.68
N GLU A 69 -20.43 13.41 11.27
CA GLU A 69 -19.35 12.69 10.61
C GLU A 69 -19.70 11.22 10.31
N PHE A 70 -18.98 10.67 9.34
CA PHE A 70 -18.96 9.26 9.04
C PHE A 70 -17.55 8.85 8.63
N THR A 71 -16.98 7.89 9.35
CA THR A 71 -15.68 7.28 9.03
C THR A 71 -15.92 5.88 8.50
N PHE A 72 -15.47 5.61 7.27
CA PHE A 72 -15.54 4.31 6.64
C PHE A 72 -14.58 3.33 7.33
N GLN A 73 -15.03 2.10 7.51
CA GLN A 73 -14.15 0.99 7.90
C GLN A 73 -13.40 0.45 6.68
N ASP A 74 -12.38 -0.36 6.92
CA ASP A 74 -11.68 -1.05 5.84
C ASP A 74 -12.65 -1.90 5.02
N ASP A 75 -12.51 -1.80 3.69
CA ASP A 75 -13.35 -2.47 2.69
C ASP A 75 -14.85 -2.17 2.74
N GLU A 76 -15.26 -1.18 3.53
CA GLU A 76 -16.65 -0.74 3.56
C GLU A 76 -17.00 0.06 2.29
N GLN A 77 -18.03 -0.39 1.59
CA GLN A 77 -18.49 0.17 0.33
C GLN A 77 -19.84 0.84 0.49
N VAL A 78 -20.10 1.88 -0.27
CA VAL A 78 -21.43 2.49 -0.36
C VAL A 78 -22.33 1.60 -1.23
N THR A 79 -23.44 1.13 -0.67
CA THR A 79 -24.42 0.29 -1.39
C THR A 79 -25.54 1.10 -2.02
N SER A 80 -25.79 2.31 -1.52
CA SER A 80 -26.73 3.26 -2.11
C SER A 80 -26.40 4.67 -1.65
N MET A 81 -26.58 5.65 -2.54
CA MET A 81 -26.47 7.06 -2.20
C MET A 81 -27.59 7.86 -2.83
N SER A 82 -28.08 8.85 -2.08
CA SER A 82 -29.05 9.82 -2.52
C SER A 82 -28.62 11.22 -2.13
N LEU A 83 -28.85 12.16 -3.03
CA LEU A 83 -28.56 13.58 -2.85
C LEU A 83 -29.85 14.39 -2.99
N TRP A 84 -29.91 15.52 -2.30
CA TRP A 84 -31.00 16.49 -2.44
C TRP A 84 -30.41 17.88 -2.65
N GLY A 85 -31.07 18.67 -3.50
CA GLY A 85 -30.95 20.13 -3.43
C GLY A 85 -31.80 20.70 -2.29
N ASN A 86 -31.65 21.98 -2.01
CA ASN A 86 -32.41 22.67 -0.95
C ASN A 86 -33.89 22.96 -1.26
N GLY A 87 -34.44 22.37 -2.31
CA GLY A 87 -35.84 22.51 -2.72
C GLY A 87 -36.19 23.79 -3.50
N VAL A 88 -35.23 24.69 -3.72
CA VAL A 88 -35.35 25.85 -4.64
C VAL A 88 -34.27 25.86 -5.73
N GLY A 89 -33.31 24.93 -5.68
CA GLY A 89 -32.31 24.76 -6.74
C GLY A 89 -31.10 25.70 -6.63
N THR A 90 -30.80 26.20 -5.43
CA THR A 90 -29.67 27.14 -5.23
C THR A 90 -28.52 26.58 -4.40
N ARG A 91 -28.78 25.53 -3.62
CA ARG A 91 -27.79 24.90 -2.72
C ARG A 91 -27.95 23.39 -2.69
N ALA A 92 -26.89 22.68 -2.30
CA ALA A 92 -26.99 21.32 -1.82
C ALA A 92 -27.77 21.31 -0.50
N GLY A 93 -28.68 20.35 -0.35
CA GLY A 93 -29.64 20.31 0.77
C GLY A 93 -29.45 19.13 1.70
N ALA A 94 -29.09 17.95 1.19
CA ALA A 94 -28.84 16.77 2.01
C ALA A 94 -28.02 15.71 1.28
N ILE A 95 -27.42 14.83 2.06
CA ILE A 95 -26.75 13.61 1.64
C ILE A 95 -27.25 12.44 2.48
N LYS A 96 -27.50 11.32 1.83
CA LYS A 96 -27.80 10.05 2.47
C LYS A 96 -27.05 8.94 1.76
N PHE A 97 -26.46 8.03 2.52
CA PHE A 97 -25.95 6.79 1.96
C PHE A 97 -26.04 5.63 2.97
N LYS A 98 -26.04 4.42 2.42
CA LYS A 98 -25.91 3.16 3.16
C LYS A 98 -24.65 2.45 2.75
N THR A 99 -24.12 1.63 3.64
CA THR A 99 -22.90 0.88 3.37
C THR A 99 -23.10 -0.65 3.39
N SER A 100 -22.08 -1.38 2.93
CA SER A 100 -22.02 -2.84 2.94
C SER A 100 -22.06 -3.43 4.36
N LEU A 101 -21.70 -2.64 5.38
CA LEU A 101 -21.79 -2.99 6.79
C LEU A 101 -23.14 -2.60 7.42
N ASN A 102 -24.16 -2.36 6.60
CA ASN A 102 -25.51 -1.96 7.00
C ASN A 102 -25.55 -0.68 7.88
N ARG A 103 -24.55 0.20 7.75
CA ARG A 103 -24.52 1.50 8.42
C ARG A 103 -25.18 2.55 7.52
N THR A 104 -25.78 3.56 8.13
CA THR A 104 -26.47 4.63 7.40
C THR A 104 -25.95 5.99 7.83
N PHE A 105 -25.53 6.79 6.86
CA PHE A 105 -25.35 8.23 7.03
C PHE A 105 -26.54 8.94 6.39
N ASP A 106 -27.16 9.82 7.15
CA ASP A 106 -28.28 10.63 6.70
C ASP A 106 -28.17 11.99 7.40
N TYR A 107 -27.90 13.04 6.62
CA TYR A 107 -27.70 14.38 7.15
C TYR A 107 -28.02 15.46 6.11
N GLY A 108 -28.61 16.56 6.56
CA GLY A 108 -29.02 17.65 5.67
C GLY A 108 -29.63 18.82 6.42
N MET A 109 -30.05 19.83 5.66
CA MET A 109 -30.65 21.07 6.14
C MET A 109 -31.79 20.83 7.15
N THR A 110 -31.88 21.71 8.16
CA THR A 110 -32.77 21.52 9.32
C THR A 110 -34.08 22.30 9.24
N GLY A 111 -34.10 23.42 8.51
CA GLY A 111 -35.24 24.34 8.44
C GLY A 111 -36.11 24.21 7.19
N ARG A 112 -35.75 23.31 6.26
CA ARG A 112 -36.53 23.03 5.04
C ARG A 112 -36.71 21.54 4.84
N SER A 113 -37.84 21.15 4.27
CA SER A 113 -38.10 19.76 3.90
C SER A 113 -37.36 19.35 2.64
N ARG A 114 -36.92 18.09 2.59
CA ARG A 114 -36.37 17.47 1.39
C ARG A 114 -37.48 17.27 0.36
N LYS A 115 -37.27 17.77 -0.86
CA LYS A 115 -38.20 17.59 -1.98
C LYS A 115 -37.76 16.41 -2.85
N LYS A 116 -37.32 16.67 -4.08
CA LYS A 116 -36.87 15.64 -5.03
C LYS A 116 -35.57 14.97 -4.55
N GLU A 117 -35.65 13.66 -4.36
CA GLU A 117 -34.49 12.78 -4.18
C GLU A 117 -33.83 12.49 -5.52
N TYR A 118 -32.50 12.57 -5.56
CA TYR A 118 -31.69 12.16 -6.70
C TYR A 118 -30.85 10.97 -6.29
N LYS A 119 -31.21 9.78 -6.78
CA LYS A 119 -30.43 8.57 -6.57
C LYS A 119 -29.14 8.64 -7.39
N VAL A 120 -28.04 8.29 -6.76
CA VAL A 120 -26.72 8.26 -7.37
C VAL A 120 -26.41 6.83 -7.79
N ASP A 121 -25.87 6.65 -9.00
CA ASP A 121 -25.23 5.40 -9.38
C ASP A 121 -23.88 5.30 -8.66
N VAL A 122 -23.81 4.37 -7.71
CA VAL A 122 -22.61 4.20 -6.87
C VAL A 122 -21.60 3.25 -7.50
N GLY A 123 -21.88 2.66 -8.67
CA GLY A 123 -20.98 1.69 -9.31
C GLY A 123 -20.56 0.58 -8.36
N SER A 124 -19.26 0.49 -8.09
CA SER A 124 -18.67 -0.45 -7.13
C SER A 124 -18.89 -0.11 -5.65
N GLY A 125 -19.37 1.09 -5.34
CA GLY A 125 -19.48 1.62 -3.99
C GLY A 125 -18.18 2.19 -3.41
N ILE A 126 -17.06 2.10 -4.13
CA ILE A 126 -15.78 2.68 -3.73
C ILE A 126 -15.75 4.16 -4.12
N MET A 127 -15.88 5.03 -3.12
CA MET A 127 -15.90 6.49 -3.29
C MET A 127 -14.46 7.03 -3.40
N VAL A 128 -14.05 7.41 -4.60
CA VAL A 128 -12.67 7.83 -4.94
C VAL A 128 -12.50 9.34 -5.08
N GLY A 129 -13.54 10.11 -4.80
CA GLY A 129 -13.45 11.56 -4.88
C GLY A 129 -14.79 12.26 -4.76
N ALA A 130 -14.74 13.57 -4.91
CA ALA A 130 -15.92 14.42 -4.91
C ALA A 130 -15.75 15.63 -5.82
N ILE A 131 -16.86 16.26 -6.16
CA ILE A 131 -16.91 17.54 -6.84
C ILE A 131 -17.91 18.42 -6.13
N TYR A 132 -17.52 19.66 -5.88
CA TYR A 132 -18.34 20.66 -5.24
C TYR A 132 -18.33 21.94 -6.05
N ASN A 133 -19.44 22.67 -6.01
CA ASN A 133 -19.39 24.12 -6.12
C ASN A 133 -19.56 24.69 -4.72
N ALA A 134 -18.64 25.54 -4.28
CA ALA A 134 -18.63 26.06 -2.92
C ALA A 134 -18.22 27.54 -2.84
N GLY A 135 -18.80 28.21 -1.84
CA GLY A 135 -18.47 29.57 -1.41
C GLY A 135 -18.64 29.67 0.11
N GLU A 136 -19.62 30.47 0.57
CA GLU A 136 -20.04 30.46 1.98
C GLU A 136 -20.79 29.17 2.37
N ASP A 137 -21.41 28.53 1.38
CA ASP A 137 -22.18 27.29 1.50
C ASP A 137 -21.69 26.28 0.45
N ILE A 138 -22.24 25.07 0.47
CA ILE A 138 -22.14 24.15 -0.67
C ILE A 138 -23.28 24.46 -1.65
N ASP A 139 -22.94 25.10 -2.77
CA ASP A 139 -23.86 25.39 -3.86
C ASP A 139 -24.31 24.10 -4.55
N ALA A 140 -23.38 23.21 -4.86
CA ALA A 140 -23.67 21.90 -5.45
C ALA A 140 -22.66 20.84 -5.04
N GLN A 141 -23.07 19.58 -5.10
CA GLN A 141 -22.28 18.42 -4.68
C GLN A 141 -22.45 17.23 -5.62
N GLY A 142 -21.41 16.43 -5.73
CA GLY A 142 -21.38 15.14 -6.40
C GLY A 142 -20.19 14.31 -5.93
N TYR A 143 -20.26 13.01 -6.12
CA TYR A 143 -19.26 12.06 -5.62
C TYR A 143 -18.81 11.15 -6.75
N TYR A 144 -17.51 10.90 -6.83
CA TYR A 144 -16.92 10.00 -7.82
C TYR A 144 -16.82 8.60 -7.23
N PHE A 145 -17.41 7.64 -7.92
CA PHE A 145 -17.30 6.22 -7.60
C PHE A 145 -16.59 5.50 -8.74
N LEU A 146 -15.81 4.46 -8.43
CA LEU A 146 -15.36 3.53 -9.48
C LEU A 146 -16.57 2.82 -10.07
N SER A 147 -16.60 2.72 -11.40
CA SER A 147 -17.72 2.14 -12.15
C SER A 147 -17.93 0.65 -11.91
N SER A 148 -16.88 -0.08 -11.55
CA SER A 148 -16.92 -1.52 -11.32
C SER A 148 -15.91 -1.93 -10.24
N SER A 149 -16.08 -3.12 -9.67
CA SER A 149 -15.26 -3.59 -8.57
C SER A 149 -13.80 -3.74 -8.99
N VAL A 150 -12.89 -3.60 -8.03
CA VAL A 150 -11.47 -3.87 -8.25
C VAL A 150 -11.27 -5.36 -8.50
N LEU A 151 -10.71 -5.68 -9.66
CA LEU A 151 -10.32 -7.04 -10.03
C LEU A 151 -9.00 -7.42 -9.36
N ASN A 152 -7.96 -6.64 -9.64
CA ASN A 152 -6.62 -6.79 -9.07
C ASN A 152 -5.83 -5.49 -9.20
N GLY A 153 -4.69 -5.43 -8.51
CA GLY A 153 -3.70 -4.37 -8.70
C GLY A 153 -2.28 -4.90 -8.54
N HIS A 154 -1.34 -4.26 -9.23
CA HIS A 154 0.07 -4.62 -9.17
C HIS A 154 0.98 -3.39 -9.21
N LEU A 155 2.19 -3.54 -8.67
CA LEU A 155 3.29 -2.60 -8.84
C LEU A 155 4.08 -2.98 -10.09
N GLY A 156 4.22 -2.06 -11.02
CA GLY A 156 5.06 -2.17 -12.21
C GLY A 156 6.10 -1.05 -12.30
N SER A 157 7.02 -1.17 -13.25
CA SER A 157 8.00 -0.12 -13.58
C SER A 157 8.79 0.40 -12.37
N LEU A 158 9.26 -0.51 -11.50
CA LEU A 158 9.98 -0.13 -10.29
C LEU A 158 11.31 0.54 -10.61
N LYS A 159 11.60 1.61 -9.89
CA LYS A 159 12.90 2.29 -9.87
C LYS A 159 13.38 2.41 -8.44
N TYR A 160 14.56 1.89 -8.16
CA TYR A 160 15.15 1.89 -6.83
C TYR A 160 16.14 3.04 -6.68
N GLY A 161 16.32 3.48 -5.44
CA GLY A 161 17.48 4.29 -5.06
C GLY A 161 18.79 3.49 -5.16
N SER A 162 19.89 4.11 -4.74
CA SER A 162 21.21 3.47 -4.73
C SER A 162 21.19 2.17 -3.93
N LEU A 163 21.62 1.07 -4.54
CA LEU A 163 21.60 -0.29 -3.95
C LEU A 163 22.74 -0.53 -2.94
N ASN A 164 23.07 0.48 -2.14
CA ASN A 164 24.15 0.41 -1.15
C ASN A 164 23.66 -0.32 0.10
N GLY A 165 23.55 -1.65 0.00
CA GLY A 165 23.23 -2.52 1.13
C GLY A 165 24.40 -2.70 2.09
N ARG A 166 24.11 -3.19 3.29
CA ARG A 166 25.10 -3.58 4.28
C ARG A 166 25.37 -5.08 4.16
N VAL A 167 26.65 -5.46 4.09
CA VAL A 167 27.09 -6.86 4.06
C VAL A 167 28.03 -7.09 5.22
N GLU A 168 27.69 -8.06 6.07
CA GLU A 168 28.49 -8.35 7.26
C GLU A 168 28.76 -9.84 7.40
N PRO A 169 29.97 -10.23 7.82
CA PRO A 169 30.24 -11.61 8.18
C PRO A 169 29.46 -11.99 9.43
N GLU A 170 28.96 -13.22 9.46
CA GLU A 170 28.27 -13.84 10.58
C GLU A 170 28.96 -15.18 10.84
N THR A 171 29.60 -15.30 12.02
CA THR A 171 30.16 -16.57 12.48
C THR A 171 29.02 -17.53 12.83
N LEU A 172 29.04 -18.70 12.20
CA LEU A 172 28.07 -19.76 12.40
C LEU A 172 28.52 -20.70 13.51
N ASP A 173 29.80 -21.08 13.50
CA ASP A 173 30.40 -22.03 14.43
C ASP A 173 31.93 -21.93 14.40
N SER A 174 32.57 -22.43 15.46
CA SER A 174 34.04 -22.45 15.61
C SER A 174 34.50 -23.78 16.19
N PHE A 175 35.64 -24.27 15.71
CA PHE A 175 36.21 -25.55 16.11
C PHE A 175 37.72 -25.42 16.30
N ALA A 176 38.25 -26.01 17.36
CA ALA A 176 39.70 -26.09 17.57
C ALA A 176 40.08 -27.45 18.15
N GLN A 177 41.13 -28.06 17.62
CA GLN A 177 41.64 -29.34 18.10
C GLN A 177 43.16 -29.41 17.95
N THR A 178 43.82 -29.95 18.97
CA THR A 178 45.25 -30.26 18.97
C THR A 178 45.46 -31.75 19.21
N ASN A 179 46.24 -32.41 18.38
CA ASN A 179 46.61 -33.80 18.61
C ASN A 179 47.83 -33.89 19.53
N ARG A 180 47.60 -34.26 20.80
CA ARG A 180 48.66 -34.52 21.80
C ARG A 180 48.98 -36.01 21.98
N SER A 181 48.39 -36.87 21.17
CA SER A 181 48.62 -38.32 21.23
C SER A 181 49.86 -38.72 20.41
N SER A 182 50.29 -39.96 20.55
CA SER A 182 51.46 -40.50 19.81
C SER A 182 51.14 -40.94 18.38
N GLY A 183 49.87 -40.92 17.94
CA GLY A 183 49.44 -41.33 16.60
C GLY A 183 48.44 -40.35 15.96
N PRO A 184 48.06 -40.55 14.69
CA PRO A 184 47.12 -39.66 13.99
C PRO A 184 45.72 -39.63 14.64
N VAL A 185 45.10 -38.45 14.71
CA VAL A 185 43.73 -38.26 15.21
C VAL A 185 42.84 -37.67 14.12
N SER A 186 41.70 -38.30 13.86
CA SER A 186 40.71 -37.77 12.93
C SER A 186 39.87 -36.67 13.58
N TRP A 187 39.45 -35.70 12.77
CA TRP A 187 38.56 -34.61 13.21
C TRP A 187 37.46 -34.38 12.18
N THR A 188 36.33 -33.84 12.64
CA THR A 188 35.20 -33.45 11.81
C THR A 188 34.59 -32.18 12.36
N PHE A 189 34.41 -31.20 11.48
CA PHE A 189 33.75 -29.93 11.77
C PHE A 189 32.56 -29.79 10.83
N SER A 190 31.37 -29.99 11.34
CA SER A 190 30.14 -29.92 10.55
C SER A 190 28.97 -29.42 11.37
N GLY A 191 28.03 -28.76 10.70
CA GLY A 191 26.80 -28.29 11.32
C GLY A 191 25.85 -27.69 10.29
N GLU A 192 24.71 -27.22 10.80
CA GLU A 192 23.70 -26.55 10.00
C GLU A 192 23.04 -25.39 10.76
N LYS A 193 22.55 -24.40 10.02
CA LYS A 193 21.79 -23.27 10.54
C LYS A 193 20.69 -22.87 9.56
N GLU A 194 19.45 -22.84 10.03
CA GLU A 194 18.35 -22.28 9.25
C GLU A 194 18.41 -20.75 9.27
N VAL A 195 18.26 -20.13 8.10
CA VAL A 195 18.19 -18.68 7.92
C VAL A 195 16.95 -18.32 7.08
N ILE A 196 16.48 -17.09 7.24
CA ILE A 196 15.32 -16.57 6.51
C ILE A 196 15.78 -15.49 5.55
N LEU A 197 15.53 -15.72 4.26
CA LEU A 197 15.67 -14.73 3.20
C LEU A 197 14.34 -14.00 3.05
N SER A 198 14.38 -12.71 2.74
CA SER A 198 13.15 -11.93 2.57
C SER A 198 13.29 -10.85 1.52
N LYS A 199 12.18 -10.56 0.84
CA LYS A 199 11.99 -9.38 -0.02
C LYS A 199 10.64 -8.77 0.31
N LYS A 200 10.59 -7.46 0.58
CA LYS A 200 9.36 -6.77 0.97
C LYS A 200 9.29 -5.37 0.38
N TRP A 201 8.12 -4.99 -0.12
CA TRP A 201 7.82 -3.65 -0.64
C TRP A 201 6.68 -3.03 0.16
N THR A 202 6.90 -1.85 0.75
CA THR A 202 5.83 -1.12 1.46
C THR A 202 4.91 -0.37 0.49
N SER A 203 3.59 -0.42 0.69
CA SER A 203 2.62 0.35 -0.11
C SER A 203 1.53 0.94 0.77
N SER A 204 1.10 2.15 0.46
CA SER A 204 -0.05 2.79 1.09
C SER A 204 -1.40 2.36 0.49
N THR A 205 -1.39 1.67 -0.66
CA THR A 205 -2.61 1.36 -1.43
C THR A 205 -3.06 -0.10 -1.35
N GLU A 206 -2.27 -0.94 -0.66
CA GLU A 206 -2.52 -2.36 -0.42
C GLU A 206 -3.96 -2.66 0.03
N GLN A 207 -4.37 -2.02 1.12
CA GLN A 207 -5.69 -2.21 1.73
C GLN A 207 -6.82 -1.55 0.94
N SER A 208 -6.52 -0.58 0.07
CA SER A 208 -7.55 0.17 -0.64
C SER A 208 -7.94 -0.45 -1.98
N PHE A 209 -7.00 -1.10 -2.67
CA PHE A 209 -7.18 -1.59 -4.04
C PHE A 209 -6.58 -2.98 -4.33
N LYS A 210 -6.38 -3.83 -3.30
CA LYS A 210 -5.92 -5.22 -3.46
C LYS A 210 -4.61 -5.36 -4.25
N VAL A 211 -3.66 -4.45 -4.02
CA VAL A 211 -2.35 -4.45 -4.69
C VAL A 211 -1.44 -5.47 -4.01
N THR A 212 -1.29 -6.65 -4.61
CA THR A 212 -0.67 -7.82 -3.96
C THR A 212 0.61 -8.30 -4.65
N GLU A 213 0.83 -7.95 -5.91
CA GLU A 213 1.95 -8.46 -6.70
C GLU A 213 2.82 -7.35 -7.31
N ILE A 214 4.05 -7.74 -7.66
CA ILE A 214 5.00 -7.03 -8.51
C ILE A 214 4.94 -7.68 -9.90
N ALA A 215 4.67 -6.90 -10.96
CA ALA A 215 4.56 -7.43 -12.32
C ALA A 215 5.69 -6.92 -13.22
N GLY A 216 6.43 -7.85 -13.84
CA GLY A 216 7.36 -7.55 -14.93
C GLY A 216 8.48 -6.56 -14.60
N ALA A 217 8.92 -6.51 -13.34
CA ALA A 217 9.92 -5.56 -12.87
C ALA A 217 11.26 -6.22 -12.58
N GLU A 218 12.31 -5.41 -12.72
CA GLU A 218 13.62 -5.68 -12.16
C GLU A 218 13.54 -5.60 -10.63
N VAL A 219 14.09 -6.60 -9.93
CA VAL A 219 14.03 -6.69 -8.47
C VAL A 219 15.44 -6.84 -7.90
N PRO A 220 15.76 -6.15 -6.79
CA PRO A 220 17.03 -6.31 -6.11
C PRO A 220 17.27 -7.77 -5.72
N SER A 221 18.48 -8.22 -6.07
CA SER A 221 19.03 -9.53 -5.79
C SER A 221 20.44 -9.35 -5.25
N PHE A 222 20.84 -10.27 -4.39
CA PHE A 222 22.17 -10.27 -3.82
C PHE A 222 23.09 -11.13 -4.69
N SER A 223 24.14 -10.52 -5.24
CA SER A 223 25.15 -11.23 -6.03
C SER A 223 26.04 -12.06 -5.11
N LEU A 224 26.15 -13.35 -5.41
CA LEU A 224 26.99 -14.32 -4.69
C LEU A 224 28.40 -14.45 -5.31
N GLN A 225 28.80 -13.49 -6.16
CA GLN A 225 30.11 -13.46 -6.81
C GLN A 225 31.13 -12.61 -6.01
N SER A 226 32.27 -12.27 -6.63
CA SER A 226 33.48 -11.77 -5.97
C SER A 226 33.34 -10.44 -5.21
N SER A 227 32.31 -9.62 -5.44
CA SER A 227 32.14 -8.31 -4.78
C SER A 227 31.05 -8.29 -3.69
N PHE A 228 30.20 -9.32 -3.57
CA PHE A 228 29.04 -9.34 -2.65
C PHE A 228 28.18 -8.07 -2.72
N GLU A 229 27.69 -7.73 -3.90
CA GLU A 229 26.92 -6.49 -4.16
C GLU A 229 25.43 -6.77 -4.41
N TRP A 230 24.59 -5.75 -4.25
CA TRP A 230 23.19 -5.80 -4.65
C TRP A 230 23.04 -5.30 -6.09
N GLU A 231 22.34 -6.08 -6.91
CA GLU A 231 22.05 -5.78 -8.31
C GLU A 231 20.57 -5.99 -8.60
N THR A 232 20.05 -5.44 -9.71
CA THR A 232 18.71 -5.80 -10.17
C THR A 232 18.75 -7.01 -11.08
N ARG A 233 17.75 -7.89 -10.97
CA ARG A 233 17.54 -9.00 -11.91
C ARG A 233 16.13 -8.95 -12.45
N GLN A 234 15.99 -9.19 -13.76
CA GLN A 234 14.69 -9.27 -14.43
C GLN A 234 13.94 -10.52 -13.98
N THR A 235 12.67 -10.37 -13.63
CA THR A 235 11.82 -11.45 -13.13
C THR A 235 10.38 -11.33 -13.64
N SER A 236 9.68 -12.46 -13.76
CA SER A 236 8.32 -12.53 -14.30
C SER A 236 7.27 -11.90 -13.37
N SER A 237 7.33 -12.20 -12.07
CA SER A 237 6.42 -11.67 -11.04
C SER A 237 6.89 -12.04 -9.63
N TYR A 238 6.56 -11.24 -8.62
CA TYR A 238 6.78 -11.53 -7.21
C TYR A 238 5.56 -11.15 -6.38
N ASP A 239 5.30 -11.88 -5.30
CA ASP A 239 4.47 -11.35 -4.22
C ASP A 239 5.18 -10.15 -3.57
N ARG A 240 4.40 -9.18 -3.08
CA ARG A 240 4.97 -8.00 -2.40
C ARG A 240 5.69 -8.30 -1.08
N GLU A 241 5.51 -9.51 -0.57
CA GLU A 241 6.32 -10.06 0.51
C GLU A 241 6.63 -11.51 0.18
N THR A 242 7.92 -11.83 0.05
CA THR A 242 8.39 -13.20 -0.12
C THR A 242 9.34 -13.52 1.00
N THR A 243 9.13 -14.67 1.65
CA THR A 243 10.05 -15.23 2.62
C THR A 243 10.43 -16.64 2.20
N GLU A 244 11.71 -16.98 2.35
CA GLU A 244 12.24 -18.30 2.02
C GLU A 244 13.12 -18.76 3.19
N ARG A 245 12.87 -19.97 3.68
CA ARG A 245 13.76 -20.63 4.64
C ARG A 245 14.85 -21.36 3.88
N LYS A 246 16.10 -21.13 4.26
CA LYS A 246 17.27 -21.79 3.69
C LYS A 246 18.11 -22.39 4.82
N THR A 247 18.49 -23.65 4.67
CA THR A 247 19.46 -24.28 5.56
C THR A 247 20.87 -24.05 5.03
N LEU A 248 21.71 -23.40 5.82
CA LEU A 248 23.13 -23.28 5.60
C LEU A 248 23.81 -24.48 6.26
N SER A 249 24.59 -25.26 5.51
CA SER A 249 25.30 -26.42 6.03
C SER A 249 26.79 -26.30 5.74
N TRP A 250 27.61 -26.80 6.66
CA TRP A 250 29.06 -26.90 6.49
C TRP A 250 29.56 -28.26 6.94
N SER A 251 30.62 -28.73 6.30
CA SER A 251 31.31 -29.95 6.68
C SER A 251 32.75 -29.90 6.18
N ASN A 252 33.69 -30.19 7.06
CA ASN A 252 35.08 -30.41 6.75
C ASN A 252 35.63 -31.48 7.69
N SER A 253 36.57 -32.28 7.23
CA SER A 253 37.14 -33.38 8.02
C SER A 253 38.56 -33.68 7.58
N GLY A 254 39.36 -34.24 8.47
CA GLY A 254 40.74 -34.61 8.16
C GLY A 254 41.41 -35.38 9.29
N GLN A 255 42.74 -35.44 9.23
CA GLN A 255 43.57 -36.04 10.27
C GLN A 255 44.66 -35.06 10.71
N LEU A 256 44.95 -35.04 12.01
CA LEU A 256 46.08 -34.34 12.61
C LEU A 256 47.17 -35.36 12.94
N ARG A 257 48.40 -35.10 12.50
CA ARG A 257 49.58 -35.82 12.99
C ARG A 257 49.89 -35.43 14.43
N THR A 258 50.75 -36.19 15.07
CA THR A 258 51.25 -35.91 16.41
C THR A 258 51.76 -34.46 16.50
N ASN A 259 51.26 -33.71 17.47
CA ASN A 259 51.54 -32.30 17.74
C ASN A 259 51.01 -31.29 16.71
N GLU A 260 50.20 -31.69 15.72
CA GLU A 260 49.49 -30.74 14.85
C GLU A 260 48.24 -30.19 15.54
N SER A 261 47.84 -28.97 15.16
CA SER A 261 46.60 -28.31 15.59
C SER A 261 45.85 -27.76 14.40
N ILE A 262 44.53 -27.66 14.55
CA ILE A 262 43.66 -26.99 13.60
C ILE A 262 42.67 -26.12 14.36
N SER A 263 42.38 -24.95 13.79
CA SER A 263 41.31 -24.05 14.21
C SER A 263 40.52 -23.66 12.97
N LEU A 264 39.21 -23.86 13.02
CA LEU A 264 38.29 -23.63 11.92
C LEU A 264 37.17 -22.72 12.38
N THR A 265 36.71 -21.85 11.49
CA THR A 265 35.52 -21.03 11.69
C THR A 265 34.62 -21.17 10.48
N ALA A 266 33.35 -21.51 10.69
CA ALA A 266 32.31 -21.47 9.67
C ALA A 266 31.71 -20.05 9.65
N ILE A 267 31.73 -19.39 8.50
CA ILE A 267 31.29 -17.99 8.34
C ILE A 267 30.34 -17.91 7.14
N THR A 268 29.26 -17.15 7.27
CA THR A 268 28.45 -16.68 6.12
C THR A 268 28.48 -15.16 6.07
N ARG A 269 28.02 -14.54 4.99
CA ARG A 269 27.76 -13.10 4.94
C ARG A 269 26.27 -12.85 4.84
N LYS A 270 25.78 -12.00 5.73
CA LYS A 270 24.41 -11.50 5.73
C LYS A 270 24.36 -10.17 4.99
N GLY A 271 23.64 -10.16 3.87
CA GLY A 271 23.29 -8.96 3.13
C GLY A 271 21.96 -8.40 3.61
N THR A 272 21.92 -7.10 3.90
CA THR A 272 20.69 -6.36 4.18
C THR A 272 20.60 -5.14 3.28
N LEU A 273 19.42 -4.91 2.70
CA LEU A 273 19.14 -3.76 1.85
C LEU A 273 17.87 -3.07 2.33
N SER A 274 17.90 -1.75 2.41
CA SER A 274 16.74 -0.91 2.67
C SER A 274 16.86 0.34 1.81
N VAL A 275 16.07 0.42 0.74
CA VAL A 275 16.17 1.51 -0.25
C VAL A 275 14.79 2.04 -0.61
N PRO A 276 14.66 3.35 -0.88
CA PRO A 276 13.43 3.88 -1.44
C PRO A 276 13.21 3.33 -2.86
N TYR A 277 11.96 3.18 -3.25
CA TYR A 277 11.57 2.92 -4.63
C TYR A 277 10.44 3.84 -5.07
N THR A 278 10.32 4.01 -6.38
CA THR A 278 9.13 4.55 -7.05
C THR A 278 8.57 3.50 -7.99
N ALA A 279 7.25 3.44 -8.13
CA ALA A 279 6.57 2.46 -8.97
C ALA A 279 5.33 3.07 -9.62
N THR A 280 4.90 2.46 -10.73
CA THR A 280 3.55 2.69 -11.28
C THR A 280 2.63 1.62 -10.71
N VAL A 281 1.61 2.03 -9.97
CA VAL A 281 0.53 1.14 -9.54
C VAL A 281 -0.49 1.08 -10.66
N THR A 282 -0.85 -0.13 -11.09
CA THR A 282 -1.94 -0.34 -12.05
C THR A 282 -3.09 -1.05 -11.35
N ILE A 283 -4.29 -0.46 -11.39
CA ILE A 283 -5.50 -1.06 -10.86
C ILE A 283 -6.43 -1.42 -12.01
N ASN A 284 -6.80 -2.70 -12.10
CA ASN A 284 -7.76 -3.18 -13.10
C ASN A 284 -9.13 -3.38 -12.45
N LEU A 285 -10.18 -2.98 -13.15
CA LEU A 285 -11.56 -3.18 -12.73
C LEU A 285 -12.20 -4.37 -13.47
N THR A 286 -13.24 -4.95 -12.89
CA THR A 286 -13.94 -6.12 -13.44
C THR A 286 -14.62 -5.85 -14.79
N ASN A 287 -14.85 -4.58 -15.16
CA ASN A 287 -15.38 -4.18 -16.46
C ASN A 287 -14.28 -3.97 -17.53
N GLY A 288 -13.01 -4.24 -17.22
CA GLY A 288 -11.87 -4.08 -18.13
C GLY A 288 -11.30 -2.66 -18.21
N SER A 289 -11.89 -1.67 -17.54
CA SER A 289 -11.26 -0.36 -17.35
C SER A 289 -10.11 -0.46 -16.35
N ARG A 290 -9.17 0.49 -16.41
CA ARG A 290 -8.03 0.56 -15.50
C ARG A 290 -7.63 1.99 -15.21
N PHE A 291 -6.91 2.19 -14.11
CA PHE A 291 -6.25 3.46 -13.81
C PHE A 291 -4.87 3.21 -13.21
N GLU A 292 -4.01 4.21 -13.39
CA GLU A 292 -2.60 4.14 -13.02
C GLU A 292 -2.23 5.38 -12.23
N PHE A 293 -1.38 5.22 -11.22
CA PHE A 293 -0.82 6.33 -10.45
C PHE A 293 0.60 5.98 -9.98
N LEU A 294 1.37 7.00 -9.63
CA LEU A 294 2.71 6.82 -9.09
C LEU A 294 2.65 6.65 -7.58
N GLU A 295 3.44 5.72 -7.07
CA GLU A 295 3.62 5.49 -5.65
C GLU A 295 5.12 5.42 -5.31
N SER A 296 5.46 5.86 -4.10
CA SER A 296 6.77 5.69 -3.50
C SER A 296 6.68 4.81 -2.26
N GLY A 297 7.68 3.98 -2.05
CA GLY A 297 7.79 3.13 -0.88
C GLY A 297 9.23 2.78 -0.55
N THR A 298 9.41 1.82 0.35
CA THR A 298 10.70 1.25 0.72
C THR A 298 10.72 -0.23 0.38
N PHE A 299 11.80 -0.65 -0.28
CA PHE A 299 12.13 -2.05 -0.46
C PHE A 299 13.08 -2.48 0.66
N THR A 300 12.79 -3.62 1.28
CA THR A 300 13.71 -4.29 2.21
C THR A 300 14.04 -5.70 1.75
N GLY A 301 15.33 -6.04 1.81
CA GLY A 301 15.87 -7.32 1.38
C GLY A 301 16.82 -7.92 2.42
N ILE A 302 16.71 -9.22 2.66
CA ILE A 302 17.67 -10.01 3.45
C ILE A 302 18.13 -11.20 2.63
N ALA A 303 19.44 -11.38 2.53
CA ALA A 303 20.08 -12.48 1.80
C ALA A 303 21.30 -13.01 2.57
N TYR A 304 21.69 -14.24 2.26
CA TYR A 304 22.82 -14.93 2.87
C TYR A 304 23.69 -15.60 1.82
N THR A 305 25.01 -15.54 1.98
CA THR A 305 25.94 -16.32 1.15
C THR A 305 25.96 -17.79 1.56
N SER A 306 26.59 -18.62 0.73
CA SER A 306 27.04 -19.94 1.16
C SER A 306 28.03 -19.84 2.33
N VAL A 307 28.19 -20.92 3.08
CA VAL A 307 29.14 -21.00 4.20
C VAL A 307 30.55 -21.16 3.66
N GLU A 308 31.47 -20.36 4.19
CA GLU A 308 32.92 -20.47 4.02
C GLU A 308 33.53 -21.04 5.30
N ILE A 309 34.40 -22.04 5.18
CA ILE A 309 35.19 -22.55 6.30
C ILE A 309 36.59 -21.95 6.18
N GLN A 310 37.01 -21.22 7.20
CA GLN A 310 38.32 -20.55 7.26
C GLN A 310 39.19 -21.17 8.35
N ASN A 311 40.48 -21.36 8.08
CA ASN A 311 41.46 -21.65 9.12
C ASN A 311 41.73 -20.37 9.92
N THR A 312 41.73 -20.46 11.24
CA THR A 312 41.95 -19.34 12.17
C THR A 312 43.19 -19.47 13.03
#